data_AF-A0A1G0LS26-F1
#
_entry.id   AF-A0A1G0LS26-F1
#
_cell.length_a   1.000
_cell.length_b   1.000
_cell.length_c   1.000
_cell.angle_alpha   90.00
_cell.angle_beta   90.00
_cell.angle_gamma   90.00
#
_symmetry.space_group_name_H-M   'P 1'
#
loop_
_entity.id
_entity.type
_entity.pdbx_description
1 polymer ?
#
loop_
_entity_poly.entity_id
_entity_poly.type
_entity_poly.pdbx_seq_one_letter_code
_entity_poly.pdbx_strand_id
1 'polypeptide(L)'
;MKQIIKKLAIVLSVALVCAPMGAMAANKLIVKDATGTIDKMVVTDTGRIGLGTSNPTANLELVDVPGIARILIQTIATSKIGGGAFMGLHNNGTAAAPTLPTANDRLGFHLFGSKNGATVLTGGGFQVLAEGNWTSTSLPTYFTFETAGSTVAPANKYERMRITSKGNIGINANNPKQRLEVGGGVRLNTTATKSDPTGTLKPDCSNANANVAADVRGTLWFTQSAAGVADKMEVCAKDSANNYAWVALF
;
A
#
# COMPACT_ATOMS: atom_id res chain seq x y z
N MET A 1 62.27 -15.45 -65.52
CA MET A 1 61.97 -16.61 -64.65
C MET A 1 61.11 -16.05 -63.51
N LYS A 2 59.77 -16.04 -63.63
CA LYS A 2 58.87 -17.12 -63.14
C LYS A 2 59.25 -17.45 -61.68
N GLN A 3 58.50 -17.19 -60.62
CA GLN A 3 57.07 -17.35 -60.36
C GLN A 3 56.79 -16.83 -58.92
N ILE A 4 55.63 -16.21 -58.65
CA ILE A 4 54.54 -16.70 -57.74
C ILE A 4 54.98 -16.74 -56.25
N ILE A 5 54.41 -15.98 -55.31
CA ILE A 5 53.09 -16.15 -54.64
C ILE A 5 52.75 -14.78 -54.02
N LYS A 6 51.86 -13.92 -54.57
CA LYS A 6 50.38 -13.89 -54.45
C LYS A 6 49.83 -14.43 -53.13
N LYS A 7 49.55 -13.56 -52.16
CA LYS A 7 48.38 -13.60 -51.24
C LYS A 7 48.44 -12.40 -50.28
N LEU A 8 47.76 -11.29 -50.61
CA LEU A 8 46.84 -10.60 -49.69
C LEU A 8 46.13 -9.47 -50.44
N ALA A 9 44.94 -9.77 -50.97
CA ALA A 9 43.94 -8.78 -51.35
C ALA A 9 42.61 -9.24 -50.74
N ILE A 10 41.72 -8.28 -50.45
CA ILE A 10 40.39 -8.40 -49.81
C ILE A 10 40.53 -8.36 -48.28
N VAL A 11 40.12 -7.31 -47.57
CA VAL A 11 38.72 -6.93 -47.33
C VAL A 11 38.50 -5.41 -47.31
N LEU A 12 37.55 -4.98 -48.13
CA LEU A 12 36.86 -3.70 -48.10
C LEU A 12 35.67 -3.79 -47.12
N SER A 13 35.35 -2.67 -46.45
CA SER A 13 34.10 -2.32 -45.73
C SER A 13 33.83 -2.92 -44.34
N VAL A 14 33.89 -2.07 -43.30
CA VAL A 14 32.74 -1.73 -42.44
C VAL A 14 32.91 -0.27 -42.00
N ALA A 15 31.92 0.57 -42.29
CA ALA A 15 31.87 1.96 -41.86
C ALA A 15 31.54 2.05 -40.36
N LEU A 16 32.38 2.74 -39.58
CA LEU A 16 31.98 3.21 -38.24
C LEU A 16 31.54 4.67 -38.37
N VAL A 17 30.23 4.87 -38.54
CA VAL A 17 29.59 6.17 -38.44
C VAL A 17 29.68 6.62 -36.97
N CYS A 18 30.60 7.53 -36.67
CA CYS A 18 30.59 8.28 -35.43
C CYS A 18 29.62 9.46 -35.60
N ALA A 19 28.35 9.23 -35.25
CA ALA A 19 27.43 10.34 -34.98
C ALA A 19 27.67 10.79 -33.52
N PRO A 20 27.83 12.10 -33.23
CA PRO A 20 27.86 12.59 -31.87
C PRO A 20 26.46 12.37 -31.27
N MET A 21 26.36 11.34 -30.44
CA MET A 21 25.28 11.13 -29.48
C MET A 21 24.98 12.45 -28.79
N GLY A 22 23.71 12.89 -28.87
CA GLY A 22 23.25 14.17 -28.37
C GLY A 22 23.72 14.42 -26.93
N ALA A 23 24.15 15.65 -26.67
CA ALA A 23 24.52 16.12 -25.35
C ALA A 23 23.34 15.90 -24.38
N MET A 24 23.38 14.78 -23.65
CA MET A 24 22.55 14.58 -22.48
C MET A 24 22.90 15.70 -21.49
N ALA A 25 21.87 16.30 -20.89
CA ALA A 25 21.92 17.31 -19.82
C ALA A 25 23.21 17.20 -19.00
N ALA A 26 23.98 18.28 -18.88
CA ALA A 26 25.33 18.20 -18.34
C ALA A 26 25.28 17.76 -16.87
N ASN A 27 25.56 16.48 -16.61
CA ASN A 27 25.56 15.90 -15.29
C ASN A 27 26.46 16.74 -14.36
N LYS A 28 25.90 17.23 -13.25
CA LYS A 28 26.59 18.08 -12.28
C LYS A 28 27.42 17.27 -11.28
N LEU A 29 26.97 16.05 -10.95
CA LEU A 29 27.73 15.08 -10.17
C LEU A 29 27.50 13.69 -10.74
N ILE A 30 28.60 13.01 -11.04
CA ILE A 30 28.58 11.60 -11.44
C ILE A 30 29.49 10.84 -10.47
N VAL A 31 28.92 9.88 -9.75
CA VAL A 31 29.70 8.85 -9.09
C VAL A 31 29.80 7.71 -10.08
N LYS A 32 30.99 7.50 -10.62
CA LYS A 32 31.26 6.38 -11.52
C LYS A 32 31.68 5.15 -10.74
N ASP A 33 31.62 4.01 -11.41
CA ASP A 33 32.24 2.80 -10.91
C ASP A 33 33.77 2.89 -10.88
N ALA A 34 34.42 1.87 -10.33
CA ALA A 34 35.87 1.85 -10.12
C ALA A 34 36.69 1.84 -11.43
N THR A 35 36.06 1.52 -12.57
CA THR A 35 36.69 1.62 -13.90
C THR A 35 36.57 3.02 -14.49
N GLY A 36 35.72 3.87 -13.89
CA GLY A 36 35.45 5.23 -14.35
C GLY A 36 34.58 5.26 -15.60
N THR A 37 33.84 4.18 -15.91
CA THR A 37 33.15 4.05 -17.20
C THR A 37 31.63 4.08 -17.05
N ILE A 38 31.09 3.54 -15.95
CA ILE A 38 29.64 3.44 -15.72
C ILE A 38 29.21 4.42 -14.63
N ASP A 39 28.14 5.17 -14.89
CA ASP A 39 27.52 6.05 -13.89
C ASP A 39 26.70 5.21 -12.88
N LYS A 40 27.02 5.33 -11.60
CA LYS A 40 26.34 4.64 -10.49
C LYS A 40 25.40 5.55 -9.72
N MET A 41 25.74 6.83 -9.64
CA MET A 41 24.84 7.88 -9.17
C MET A 41 25.02 9.08 -10.08
N VAL A 42 23.90 9.61 -10.57
CA VAL A 42 23.88 10.80 -11.42
C VAL A 42 23.00 11.87 -10.78
N VAL A 43 23.54 13.09 -10.75
CA VAL A 43 22.79 14.31 -10.49
C VAL A 43 22.83 15.17 -11.75
N THR A 44 21.67 15.39 -12.38
CA THR A 44 21.54 16.16 -13.62
C THR A 44 21.60 17.67 -13.35
N ASP A 45 21.87 18.52 -14.36
CA ASP A 45 21.80 19.99 -14.24
C ASP A 45 20.38 20.52 -13.96
N THR A 46 19.37 19.72 -14.25
CA THR A 46 17.97 19.96 -13.89
C THR A 46 17.60 19.50 -12.47
N GLY A 47 18.53 18.91 -11.72
CA GLY A 47 18.34 18.56 -10.30
C GLY A 47 17.70 17.20 -10.00
N ARG A 48 17.69 16.23 -10.94
CA ARG A 48 17.19 14.86 -10.68
C ARG A 48 18.32 13.93 -10.21
N ILE A 49 17.97 12.94 -9.39
CA ILE A 49 18.91 11.95 -8.84
C ILE A 49 18.57 10.55 -9.36
N GLY A 50 19.47 10.01 -10.17
CA GLY A 50 19.44 8.61 -10.59
C GLY A 50 20.41 7.78 -9.76
N LEU A 51 19.96 6.66 -9.21
CA LEU A 51 20.82 5.64 -8.62
C LEU A 51 20.74 4.40 -9.52
N GLY A 52 21.82 4.14 -10.26
CA GLY A 52 21.92 3.09 -11.29
C GLY A 52 21.24 3.40 -12.64
N THR A 53 20.71 4.61 -12.82
CA THR A 53 20.33 5.17 -14.13
C THR A 53 21.03 6.51 -14.36
N SER A 54 21.51 6.75 -15.58
CA SER A 54 22.08 8.04 -15.98
C SER A 54 21.05 9.02 -16.53
N ASN A 55 19.83 8.54 -16.84
CA ASN A 55 18.73 9.34 -17.39
C ASN A 55 17.49 9.24 -16.50
N PRO A 56 17.51 9.76 -15.27
CA PRO A 56 16.36 9.71 -14.39
C PRO A 56 15.17 10.48 -14.99
N THR A 57 14.05 9.77 -15.13
CA THR A 57 12.75 10.29 -15.57
C THR A 57 11.94 10.86 -14.40
N ALA A 58 12.26 10.43 -13.18
CA ALA A 58 11.71 10.95 -11.93
C ALA A 58 12.77 11.70 -11.09
N ASN A 59 12.33 12.48 -10.11
CA ASN A 59 13.22 13.28 -9.26
C ASN A 59 14.20 12.42 -8.43
N LEU A 60 13.76 11.24 -7.98
CA LEU A 60 14.60 10.20 -7.41
C LEU A 60 14.19 8.86 -8.04
N GLU A 61 15.00 8.38 -8.98
CA GLU A 61 14.77 7.12 -9.66
C GLU A 61 15.88 6.15 -9.27
N LEU A 62 15.49 5.09 -8.58
CA LEU A 62 16.36 3.98 -8.32
C LEU A 62 16.09 2.98 -9.43
N VAL A 63 17.10 2.71 -10.24
CA VAL A 63 17.06 1.73 -11.31
C VAL A 63 18.25 0.86 -11.07
N ASP A 64 18.00 -0.38 -10.68
CA ASP A 64 19.04 -1.37 -10.60
C ASP A 64 18.76 -2.39 -11.69
N VAL A 65 19.73 -2.69 -12.54
CA VAL A 65 19.60 -3.67 -13.61
C VAL A 65 20.77 -4.65 -13.51
N PRO A 66 20.49 -5.95 -13.34
CA PRO A 66 19.17 -6.61 -13.32
C PRO A 66 18.46 -6.62 -11.94
N GLY A 67 18.92 -5.81 -10.97
CA GLY A 67 18.55 -5.90 -9.55
C GLY A 67 17.23 -5.22 -9.12
N ILE A 68 17.09 -4.90 -7.83
CA ILE A 68 15.88 -4.30 -7.24
C ILE A 68 16.21 -2.95 -6.61
N ALA A 69 15.57 -1.91 -7.14
CA ALA A 69 15.57 -0.57 -6.62
C ALA A 69 14.89 -0.47 -5.23
N ARG A 70 15.59 0.01 -4.20
CA ARG A 70 15.07 0.09 -2.81
C ARG A 70 15.49 1.37 -2.07
N ILE A 71 14.57 1.92 -1.28
CA ILE A 71 14.84 3.02 -0.33
C ILE A 71 14.90 2.44 1.08
N LEU A 72 16.03 2.64 1.77
CA LEU A 72 16.24 2.21 3.16
C LEU A 72 16.06 3.41 4.10
N ILE A 73 15.13 3.33 5.04
CA ILE A 73 14.89 4.36 6.08
C ILE A 73 15.28 3.76 7.43
N GLN A 74 16.21 4.39 8.15
CA GLN A 74 16.74 3.90 9.42
C GLN A 74 16.71 5.02 10.49
N THR A 75 16.19 4.71 11.69
CA THR A 75 16.13 5.63 12.83
C THR A 75 17.01 5.13 13.98
N ILE A 76 17.79 6.03 14.59
CA ILE A 76 18.56 5.78 15.82
C ILE A 76 18.11 6.82 16.86
N ALA A 77 17.33 6.43 17.89
CA ALA A 77 16.74 7.36 18.87
C ALA A 77 16.62 6.77 20.29
N THR A 78 16.50 7.63 21.30
CA THR A 78 16.39 7.28 22.75
C THR A 78 15.02 7.62 23.40
N SER A 79 14.03 8.08 22.62
CA SER A 79 12.69 8.47 23.11
C SER A 79 11.58 7.49 22.67
N LYS A 80 10.48 7.42 23.44
CA LYS A 80 9.40 6.42 23.31
C LYS A 80 8.56 6.50 22.03
N ILE A 81 8.70 7.55 21.21
CA ILE A 81 7.90 7.77 19.98
C ILE A 81 8.79 7.71 18.71
N GLY A 82 10.05 7.29 18.84
CA GLY A 82 10.94 7.10 17.69
C GLY A 82 10.61 5.81 16.91
N GLY A 83 9.57 5.83 16.08
CA GLY A 83 9.21 4.73 15.18
C GLY A 83 9.78 4.93 13.77
N GLY A 84 10.35 3.88 13.18
CA GLY A 84 10.71 3.79 11.76
C GLY A 84 9.77 2.85 11.02
N ALA A 85 9.46 3.19 9.77
CA ALA A 85 8.68 2.40 8.84
C ALA A 85 9.50 1.24 8.25
N PHE A 86 9.05 -0.01 8.40
CA PHE A 86 9.59 -1.14 7.63
C PHE A 86 8.71 -1.37 6.40
N MET A 87 9.30 -1.34 5.20
CA MET A 87 8.64 -1.79 3.97
C MET A 87 9.29 -3.12 3.56
N GLY A 88 8.60 -4.23 3.84
CA GLY A 88 8.99 -5.55 3.33
C GLY A 88 8.13 -5.90 2.11
N LEU A 89 8.76 -6.32 1.02
CA LEU A 89 8.09 -6.95 -0.13
C LEU A 89 8.62 -8.39 -0.21
N HIS A 90 7.74 -9.36 -0.46
CA HIS A 90 8.08 -10.79 -0.48
C HIS A 90 7.90 -11.37 -1.89
N ASN A 91 8.96 -12.01 -2.36
CA ASN A 91 8.95 -12.87 -3.53
C ASN A 91 9.19 -14.31 -3.06
N ASN A 92 8.41 -15.25 -3.59
CA ASN A 92 8.59 -16.68 -3.28
C ASN A 92 9.65 -17.30 -4.21
N GLY A 93 10.35 -18.33 -3.73
CA GLY A 93 11.41 -19.01 -4.48
C GLY A 93 12.79 -18.33 -4.41
N THR A 94 13.68 -18.67 -5.35
CA THR A 94 15.04 -18.11 -5.41
C THR A 94 15.18 -17.15 -6.59
N ALA A 95 16.20 -16.29 -6.59
CA ALA A 95 16.46 -15.41 -7.74
C ALA A 95 16.68 -16.18 -9.06
N ALA A 96 17.11 -17.45 -9.01
CA ALA A 96 17.33 -18.32 -10.17
C ALA A 96 16.08 -19.15 -10.57
N ALA A 97 15.08 -19.24 -9.70
CA ALA A 97 13.83 -19.96 -9.92
C ALA A 97 12.72 -19.29 -9.09
N PRO A 98 12.18 -18.15 -9.55
CA PRO A 98 11.09 -17.48 -8.86
C PRO A 98 9.84 -18.36 -8.91
N THR A 99 9.19 -18.52 -7.78
CA THR A 99 7.87 -19.16 -7.72
C THR A 99 6.82 -18.11 -7.42
N LEU A 100 5.60 -18.36 -7.87
CA LEU A 100 4.49 -17.51 -7.47
C LEU A 100 4.16 -17.76 -5.98
N PRO A 101 3.67 -16.75 -5.24
CA PRO A 101 3.17 -16.90 -3.89
C PRO A 101 2.11 -18.01 -3.76
N THR A 102 2.20 -18.76 -2.67
CA THR A 102 1.22 -19.75 -2.23
C THR A 102 0.33 -19.18 -1.12
N ALA A 103 -0.77 -19.88 -0.81
CA ALA A 103 -1.75 -19.40 0.16
C ALA A 103 -1.10 -19.04 1.52
N ASN A 104 -1.44 -17.86 2.03
CA ASN A 104 -0.91 -17.23 3.25
C ASN A 104 0.54 -16.74 3.17
N ASP A 105 1.17 -16.73 2.00
CA ASP A 105 2.46 -16.05 1.83
C ASP A 105 2.29 -14.55 1.99
N ARG A 106 3.10 -13.93 2.86
CA ARG A 106 3.04 -12.50 3.15
C ARG A 106 3.76 -11.71 2.09
N LEU A 107 3.03 -11.08 1.18
CA LEU A 107 3.49 -10.27 0.04
C LEU A 107 4.16 -8.96 0.45
N GLY A 108 3.72 -8.39 1.57
CA GLY A 108 4.37 -7.25 2.14
C GLY A 108 3.74 -6.78 3.43
N PHE A 109 4.45 -5.92 4.15
CA PHE A 109 3.97 -5.41 5.43
C PHE A 109 4.55 -4.05 5.75
N HIS A 110 3.84 -3.37 6.65
CA HIS A 110 4.30 -2.21 7.36
C HIS A 110 4.02 -2.37 8.84
N LEU A 111 5.05 -2.30 9.66
CA LEU A 111 4.94 -2.47 11.11
C LEU A 111 5.34 -1.19 11.82
N PHE A 112 4.52 -0.82 12.79
CA PHE A 112 4.76 0.30 13.69
C PHE A 112 5.20 -0.25 15.04
N GLY A 113 6.28 0.29 15.57
CA GLY A 113 6.93 -0.22 16.76
C GLY A 113 7.92 0.76 17.35
N SER A 114 8.53 0.34 18.44
CA SER A 114 9.59 1.05 19.13
C SER A 114 10.69 0.06 19.52
N LYS A 115 11.78 0.56 20.08
CA LYS A 115 12.88 -0.25 20.60
C LYS A 115 12.94 -0.11 22.12
N ASN A 116 13.16 -1.22 22.81
CA ASN A 116 13.49 -1.24 24.24
C ASN A 116 14.83 -1.97 24.43
N GLY A 117 15.89 -1.26 24.80
CA GLY A 117 17.23 -1.82 24.81
C GLY A 117 17.64 -2.25 23.40
N ALA A 118 18.02 -3.51 23.20
CA ALA A 118 18.33 -4.09 21.88
C ALA A 118 17.09 -4.64 21.13
N THR A 119 15.94 -4.75 21.81
CA THR A 119 14.76 -5.45 21.29
C THR A 119 13.85 -4.49 20.53
N VAL A 120 13.52 -4.83 19.28
CA VAL A 120 12.46 -4.15 18.52
C VAL A 120 11.11 -4.74 18.94
N LEU A 121 10.19 -3.87 19.34
CA LEU A 121 8.84 -4.21 19.77
C LEU A 121 7.87 -3.60 18.76
N THR A 122 7.03 -4.42 18.11
CA THR A 122 6.01 -3.92 17.17
C THR A 122 4.64 -3.92 17.84
N GLY A 123 4.02 -2.75 17.96
CA GLY A 123 2.70 -2.60 18.60
C GLY A 123 1.52 -2.85 17.66
N GLY A 124 1.75 -2.69 16.35
CA GLY A 124 0.71 -2.90 15.34
C GLY A 124 1.24 -2.70 13.93
N GLY A 125 0.37 -2.88 12.96
CA GLY A 125 0.75 -2.72 11.56
C GLY A 125 -0.33 -3.24 10.62
N PHE A 126 0.06 -3.33 9.37
CA PHE A 126 -0.75 -3.93 8.34
C PHE A 126 0.11 -4.77 7.41
N GLN A 127 -0.51 -5.75 6.78
CA GLN A 127 0.16 -6.63 5.85
C GLN A 127 -0.78 -7.09 4.73
N VAL A 128 -0.18 -7.46 3.61
CA VAL A 128 -0.84 -8.04 2.45
C VAL A 128 -0.32 -9.46 2.31
N LEU A 129 -1.23 -10.42 2.15
CA LEU A 129 -0.90 -11.83 1.97
C LEU A 129 -1.64 -12.39 0.76
N ALA A 130 -1.09 -13.46 0.17
CA ALA A 130 -1.78 -14.24 -0.84
C ALA A 130 -2.94 -15.01 -0.18
N GLU A 131 -4.16 -14.87 -0.71
CA GLU A 131 -5.33 -15.60 -0.17
C GLU A 131 -5.38 -17.05 -0.65
N GLY A 132 -4.80 -17.31 -1.82
CA GLY A 132 -4.68 -18.63 -2.41
C GLY A 132 -3.40 -18.72 -3.21
N ASN A 133 -3.17 -19.87 -3.83
CA ASN A 133 -2.02 -20.05 -4.71
C ASN A 133 -2.16 -19.13 -5.92
N TRP A 134 -1.15 -18.29 -6.14
CA TRP A 134 -1.08 -17.44 -7.31
C TRP A 134 -0.77 -18.27 -8.56
N THR A 135 -1.35 -17.84 -9.67
CA THR A 135 -1.02 -18.29 -11.03
C THR A 135 -0.70 -17.06 -11.88
N SER A 136 -0.24 -17.24 -13.11
CA SER A 136 0.05 -16.12 -14.01
C SER A 136 -1.16 -15.22 -14.30
N THR A 137 -2.38 -15.69 -14.04
CA THR A 137 -3.63 -14.97 -14.33
C THR A 137 -4.52 -14.77 -13.10
N SER A 138 -4.13 -15.26 -11.92
CA SER A 138 -4.93 -15.15 -10.70
C SER A 138 -4.02 -14.90 -9.51
N LEU A 139 -4.17 -13.70 -8.93
CA LEU A 139 -3.30 -13.20 -7.86
C LEU A 139 -4.15 -12.82 -6.62
N PRO A 140 -4.93 -13.75 -6.04
CA PRO A 140 -5.85 -13.41 -4.96
C PRO A 140 -5.07 -12.98 -3.72
N THR A 141 -5.47 -11.87 -3.11
CA THR A 141 -4.83 -11.31 -1.92
C THR A 141 -5.84 -10.93 -0.86
N TYR A 142 -5.39 -10.90 0.38
CA TYR A 142 -6.11 -10.23 1.44
C TYR A 142 -5.20 -9.26 2.19
N PHE A 143 -5.81 -8.19 2.67
CA PHE A 143 -5.17 -7.18 3.51
C PHE A 143 -5.57 -7.43 4.97
N THR A 144 -4.64 -7.32 5.91
CA THR A 144 -4.95 -7.38 7.34
C THR A 144 -4.41 -6.16 8.08
N PHE A 145 -5.15 -5.78 9.12
CA PHE A 145 -4.75 -4.81 10.12
C PHE A 145 -4.59 -5.51 11.45
N GLU A 146 -3.48 -5.24 12.13
CA GLU A 146 -3.07 -6.00 13.30
C GLU A 146 -2.66 -5.10 14.46
N THR A 147 -3.01 -5.53 15.67
CA THR A 147 -2.56 -4.87 16.90
C THR A 147 -2.12 -5.90 17.94
N ALA A 148 -1.15 -5.52 18.76
CA ALA A 148 -0.76 -6.31 19.93
C ALA A 148 -1.88 -6.31 20.99
N GLY A 149 -1.99 -7.42 21.73
CA GLY A 149 -2.85 -7.49 22.92
C GLY A 149 -2.16 -6.93 24.16
N SER A 150 -2.93 -6.54 25.17
CA SER A 150 -2.43 -6.02 26.46
C SER A 150 -1.69 -7.08 27.30
N THR A 151 -1.96 -8.36 27.08
CA THR A 151 -1.54 -9.48 27.95
C THR A 151 -0.53 -10.43 27.31
N VAL A 152 0.03 -10.09 26.14
CA VAL A 152 0.84 -11.02 25.34
C VAL A 152 2.25 -10.53 25.20
N ALA A 153 3.20 -11.48 25.16
CA ALA A 153 4.59 -11.20 24.87
C ALA A 153 4.72 -10.27 23.64
N PRO A 154 5.63 -9.29 23.64
CA PRO A 154 5.69 -8.18 22.68
C PRO A 154 5.88 -8.52 21.19
N ALA A 155 5.86 -9.81 20.83
CA ALA A 155 5.96 -10.31 19.46
C ALA A 155 4.60 -10.70 18.83
N ASN A 156 3.55 -10.91 19.62
CA ASN A 156 2.28 -11.45 19.11
C ASN A 156 1.29 -10.32 18.77
N LYS A 157 0.99 -10.18 17.48
CA LYS A 157 -0.09 -9.33 16.97
C LYS A 157 -1.28 -10.21 16.60
N TYR A 158 -2.48 -9.66 16.76
CA TYR A 158 -3.71 -10.29 16.31
C TYR A 158 -4.28 -9.54 15.13
N GLU A 159 -4.77 -10.27 14.14
CA GLU A 159 -5.64 -9.72 13.11
C GLU A 159 -6.89 -9.14 13.77
N ARG A 160 -7.11 -7.85 13.57
CA ARG A 160 -8.30 -7.13 14.06
C ARG A 160 -9.28 -6.83 12.96
N MET A 161 -8.79 -6.66 11.73
CA MET A 161 -9.60 -6.42 10.55
C MET A 161 -8.93 -7.04 9.33
N ARG A 162 -9.74 -7.50 8.38
CA ARG A 162 -9.30 -8.06 7.10
C ARG A 162 -10.16 -7.57 5.95
N ILE A 163 -9.56 -7.46 4.76
CA ILE A 163 -10.26 -7.33 3.48
C ILE A 163 -9.82 -8.49 2.58
N THR A 164 -10.74 -9.36 2.18
CA THR A 164 -10.47 -10.52 1.31
C THR A 164 -10.39 -10.12 -0.18
N SER A 165 -9.92 -11.01 -1.05
CA SER A 165 -9.90 -10.79 -2.52
C SER A 165 -11.29 -10.63 -3.12
N LYS A 166 -12.32 -11.13 -2.42
CA LYS A 166 -13.73 -10.94 -2.78
C LYS A 166 -14.28 -9.57 -2.36
N GLY A 167 -13.47 -8.76 -1.67
CA GLY A 167 -13.87 -7.46 -1.12
C GLY A 167 -14.75 -7.56 0.12
N ASN A 168 -14.76 -8.71 0.81
CA ASN A 168 -15.43 -8.84 2.11
C ASN A 168 -14.52 -8.31 3.23
N ILE A 169 -15.10 -7.49 4.11
CA ILE A 169 -14.45 -6.91 5.27
C ILE A 169 -14.85 -7.71 6.52
N GLY A 170 -13.86 -8.22 7.24
CA GLY A 170 -14.05 -8.81 8.57
C GLY A 170 -13.52 -7.88 9.65
N ILE A 171 -14.26 -7.66 10.73
CA ILE A 171 -13.78 -7.02 11.96
C ILE A 171 -13.85 -8.07 13.07
N ASN A 172 -12.70 -8.46 13.61
CA ASN A 172 -12.57 -9.60 14.50
C ASN A 172 -13.16 -10.91 13.91
N ALA A 173 -13.15 -11.03 12.58
CA ALA A 173 -13.64 -12.17 11.82
C ALA A 173 -12.63 -12.47 10.69
N ASN A 174 -11.99 -13.64 10.74
CA ASN A 174 -10.90 -14.00 9.82
C ASN A 174 -11.37 -14.69 8.52
N ASN A 175 -12.66 -14.99 8.39
CA ASN A 175 -13.28 -15.57 7.20
C ASN A 175 -14.68 -14.97 6.97
N PRO A 176 -14.78 -13.68 6.61
CA PRO A 176 -16.06 -13.00 6.44
C PRO A 176 -16.85 -13.59 5.26
N LYS A 177 -18.07 -14.05 5.53
CA LYS A 177 -19.00 -14.67 4.56
C LYS A 177 -19.86 -13.63 3.84
N GLN A 178 -19.88 -12.39 4.32
CA GLN A 178 -20.61 -11.27 3.71
C GLN A 178 -19.70 -10.04 3.59
N ARG A 179 -20.19 -9.01 2.89
CA ARG A 179 -19.44 -7.77 2.59
C ARG A 179 -18.85 -7.10 3.82
N LEU A 180 -19.58 -7.12 4.93
CA LEU A 180 -19.10 -6.69 6.24
C LEU A 180 -19.57 -7.72 7.27
N GLU A 181 -18.64 -8.32 7.99
CA GLU A 181 -18.92 -9.24 9.09
C GLU A 181 -18.15 -8.81 10.34
N VAL A 182 -18.87 -8.64 11.45
CA VAL A 182 -18.27 -8.26 12.74
C VAL A 182 -18.41 -9.43 13.70
N GLY A 183 -17.27 -9.99 14.13
CA GLY A 183 -17.20 -11.03 15.15
C GLY A 183 -17.40 -10.43 16.54
N GLY A 184 -18.63 -10.01 16.86
CA GLY A 184 -19.00 -9.36 18.12
C GLY A 184 -20.14 -8.36 17.96
N GLY A 185 -20.35 -7.52 18.98
CA GLY A 185 -21.36 -6.45 18.93
C GLY A 185 -20.86 -5.19 18.21
N VAL A 186 -21.77 -4.47 17.56
CA VAL A 186 -21.51 -3.15 16.96
C VAL A 186 -22.15 -2.07 17.83
N ARG A 187 -21.33 -1.12 18.29
CA ARG A 187 -21.82 0.08 19.00
C ARG A 187 -21.93 1.24 18.03
N LEU A 188 -23.14 1.78 17.88
CA LEU A 188 -23.40 3.03 17.16
C LEU A 188 -23.29 4.18 18.17
N ASN A 189 -22.24 5.00 18.07
CA ASN A 189 -22.05 6.15 18.97
C ASN A 189 -22.84 7.35 18.45
N THR A 190 -23.82 7.80 19.23
CA THR A 190 -24.85 8.74 18.76
C THR A 190 -24.97 9.96 19.67
N THR A 191 -23.97 10.16 20.52
CA THR A 191 -23.95 11.26 21.50
C THR A 191 -23.65 12.57 20.78
N ALA A 192 -24.47 13.60 21.05
CA ALA A 192 -24.38 14.94 20.48
C ALA A 192 -23.13 15.76 20.89
N THR A 193 -22.04 15.11 21.30
CA THR A 193 -20.86 15.75 21.91
C THR A 193 -19.61 15.74 21.03
N LYS A 194 -19.74 15.47 19.72
CA LYS A 194 -18.79 16.06 18.77
C LYS A 194 -19.37 17.38 18.30
N SER A 195 -18.58 18.43 18.51
CA SER A 195 -18.72 19.76 17.94
C SER A 195 -18.82 19.70 16.41
N ASP A 196 -19.97 19.30 15.90
CA ASP A 196 -20.40 19.62 14.57
C ASP A 196 -20.97 21.04 14.63
N PRO A 197 -20.33 22.03 13.99
CA PRO A 197 -20.82 23.41 13.98
C PRO A 197 -22.17 23.55 13.27
N THR A 198 -22.68 22.51 12.61
CA THR A 198 -24.00 22.47 11.97
C THR A 198 -25.07 21.75 12.79
N GLY A 199 -24.73 21.21 13.96
CA GLY A 199 -25.69 20.66 14.93
C GLY A 199 -26.51 19.45 14.44
N THR A 200 -26.12 18.77 13.37
CA THR A 200 -26.97 17.74 12.74
C THR A 200 -26.19 16.45 12.53
N LEU A 201 -25.87 15.77 13.63
CA LEU A 201 -25.12 14.50 13.58
C LEU A 201 -25.90 13.37 12.91
N LYS A 202 -27.23 13.40 13.01
CA LYS A 202 -28.11 12.48 12.29
C LYS A 202 -28.27 12.99 10.86
N PRO A 203 -27.80 12.28 9.82
CA PRO A 203 -27.90 12.76 8.45
C PRO A 203 -29.35 13.09 8.06
N ASP A 204 -29.53 14.11 7.22
CA ASP A 204 -30.85 14.42 6.68
C ASP A 204 -31.31 13.27 5.78
N CYS A 205 -32.39 12.61 6.18
CA CYS A 205 -33.08 11.61 5.37
C CYS A 205 -34.39 12.23 4.89
N SER A 206 -34.30 13.25 4.04
CA SER A 206 -35.45 13.93 3.47
C SER A 206 -35.27 14.28 2.00
N ASN A 207 -36.38 14.53 1.32
CA ASN A 207 -36.38 14.95 -0.09
C ASN A 207 -35.89 16.39 -0.29
N ALA A 208 -35.58 17.14 0.78
CA ALA A 208 -35.14 18.53 0.69
C ALA A 208 -33.82 18.68 -0.10
N ASN A 209 -33.01 17.62 -0.17
CA ASN A 209 -31.90 17.50 -1.11
C ASN A 209 -31.84 16.07 -1.68
N ALA A 210 -32.31 15.90 -2.91
CA ALA A 210 -32.39 14.60 -3.59
C ALA A 210 -31.05 13.86 -3.70
N ASN A 211 -29.92 14.59 -3.70
CA ASN A 211 -28.59 13.99 -3.71
C ASN A 211 -28.20 13.44 -2.33
N VAL A 212 -28.61 14.11 -1.24
CA VAL A 212 -28.27 13.69 0.13
C VAL A 212 -29.13 12.49 0.57
N ALA A 213 -30.44 12.49 0.30
CA ALA A 213 -31.33 11.39 0.69
C ALA A 213 -31.01 10.05 0.00
N ALA A 214 -30.53 10.08 -1.24
CA ALA A 214 -30.10 8.86 -1.93
C ALA A 214 -28.81 8.30 -1.31
N ASP A 215 -27.86 9.18 -0.96
CA ASP A 215 -26.57 8.80 -0.38
C ASP A 215 -26.69 8.25 1.05
N VAL A 216 -27.72 8.65 1.81
CA VAL A 216 -27.94 8.18 3.18
C VAL A 216 -28.95 7.04 3.30
N ARG A 217 -29.60 6.62 2.19
CA ARG A 217 -30.57 5.52 2.20
C ARG A 217 -29.92 4.21 2.69
N GLY A 218 -30.62 3.48 3.56
CA GLY A 218 -30.14 2.23 4.15
C GLY A 218 -29.19 2.43 5.33
N THR A 219 -28.87 3.69 5.67
CA THR A 219 -28.12 4.00 6.88
C THR A 219 -28.94 3.64 8.12
N LEU A 220 -28.30 2.91 9.02
CA LEU A 220 -28.82 2.61 10.35
C LEU A 220 -28.39 3.71 11.32
N TRP A 221 -29.34 4.19 12.13
CA TRP A 221 -29.10 5.21 13.14
C TRP A 221 -29.69 4.76 14.47
N PHE A 222 -28.94 4.95 15.54
CA PHE A 222 -29.42 4.72 16.90
C PHE A 222 -29.55 6.08 17.60
N THR A 223 -30.51 6.26 18.50
CA THR A 223 -30.63 7.47 19.29
C THR A 223 -30.75 7.07 20.75
N GLN A 224 -29.74 7.42 21.52
CA GLN A 224 -29.74 7.29 22.98
C GLN A 224 -30.66 8.36 23.57
N SER A 225 -31.67 7.92 24.30
CA SER A 225 -32.66 8.76 24.96
C SER A 225 -32.28 9.05 26.42
N ALA A 226 -32.96 10.03 27.03
CA ALA A 226 -32.81 10.33 28.45
C ALA A 226 -33.35 9.19 29.33
N ALA A 227 -32.98 9.20 30.61
CA ALA A 227 -33.48 8.22 31.58
C ALA A 227 -35.03 8.20 31.61
N GLY A 228 -35.60 7.00 31.57
CA GLY A 228 -37.05 6.80 31.53
C GLY A 228 -37.70 6.95 30.15
N VAL A 229 -36.92 7.23 29.10
CA VAL A 229 -37.38 7.29 27.71
C VAL A 229 -36.70 6.18 26.91
N ALA A 230 -37.46 5.46 26.10
CA ALA A 230 -36.91 4.40 25.24
C ALA A 230 -35.93 4.97 24.20
N ASP A 231 -34.84 4.25 23.97
CA ASP A 231 -33.95 4.50 22.84
C ASP A 231 -34.67 4.23 21.51
N LYS A 232 -34.13 4.75 20.41
CA LYS A 232 -34.69 4.52 19.07
C LYS A 232 -33.65 3.94 18.14
N MET A 233 -34.07 2.98 17.33
CA MET A 233 -33.31 2.51 16.17
C MET A 233 -34.08 2.81 14.91
N GLU A 234 -33.42 3.45 13.94
CA GLU A 234 -34.06 3.92 12.72
C GLU A 234 -33.22 3.54 11.49
N VAL A 235 -33.89 3.40 10.35
CA VAL A 235 -33.24 3.28 9.04
C VAL A 235 -33.75 4.36 8.10
N CYS A 236 -32.85 4.98 7.34
CA CYS A 236 -33.28 5.90 6.29
C CYS A 236 -33.86 5.10 5.12
N ALA A 237 -35.16 5.26 4.86
CA ALA A 237 -35.88 4.49 3.85
C ALA A 237 -36.75 5.39 2.96
N LYS A 238 -37.14 4.82 1.81
CA LYS A 238 -37.96 5.48 0.80
C LYS A 238 -39.33 4.81 0.75
N ASP A 239 -40.41 5.59 0.77
CA ASP A 239 -41.77 5.10 0.62
C ASP A 239 -42.19 4.92 -0.86
N SER A 240 -43.44 4.46 -1.07
CA SER A 240 -44.01 4.26 -2.41
C SER A 240 -44.27 5.56 -3.18
N ALA A 241 -44.35 6.70 -2.50
CA ALA A 241 -44.51 8.03 -3.08
C ALA A 241 -43.16 8.72 -3.38
N ASN A 242 -42.04 8.02 -3.18
CA ASN A 242 -40.68 8.52 -3.29
C ASN A 242 -40.25 9.53 -2.22
N ASN A 243 -40.90 9.55 -1.06
CA ASN A 243 -40.46 10.31 0.09
C ASN A 243 -39.44 9.49 0.90
N TYR A 244 -38.36 10.16 1.32
CA TYR A 244 -37.36 9.64 2.21
C TYR A 244 -37.66 10.10 3.64
N ALA A 245 -37.57 9.17 4.58
CA ALA A 245 -37.75 9.44 6.00
C ALA A 245 -36.97 8.42 6.85
N TRP A 246 -36.67 8.82 8.08
CA TRP A 246 -36.20 7.89 9.10
C TRP A 246 -37.37 7.02 9.57
N VAL A 247 -37.24 5.70 9.38
CA VAL A 247 -38.24 4.71 9.78
C VAL A 247 -37.76 4.00 11.03
N ALA A 248 -38.56 4.05 12.10
CA ALA A 248 -38.28 3.35 13.34
C ALA A 248 -38.39 1.82 13.15
N LEU A 249 -37.43 1.09 13.71
CA LEU A 249 -37.37 -0.36 13.71
C LEU A 249 -37.81 -0.96 15.05
N PHE A 250 -37.73 -0.19 16.14
CA PHE A 250 -38.32 -0.44 17.45
C PHE A 250 -38.31 0.84 18.29
#